data_AF-A0A7J4J638-F1
#
_entry.id   AF-A0A7J4J638-F1
#
_cell.length_a   1.000
_cell.length_b   1.000
_cell.length_c   1.000
_cell.angle_alpha   90.00
_cell.angle_beta   90.00
_cell.angle_gamma   90.00
#
_symmetry.space_group_name_H-M   'P 1'
#
loop_
_entity.id
_entity.type
_entity.pdbx_description
1 polymer ?
#
loop_
_entity_poly.entity_id
_entity_poly.type
_entity_poly.pdbx_seq_one_letter_code
_entity_poly.pdbx_strand_id
1 'polypeptide(L)'
;MLLTQLTLNNIRSYSSETIAFPQGSILLAGDIGSGKSSLLMAIEFALFGASRPDLPAEALLRKGTTQGSIELSFILQDKHITIKRSLKKEKDTIKQLPGHIIINDIKKELMPTELKAEILALLGYPEDMLTKNKNYLFRY
;
A
#
# COMPACT_ATOMS: atom_id res chain seq x y z
N MET A 1 6.12 -6.92 -12.58
CA MET A 1 4.85 -6.50 -11.93
C MET A 1 4.21 -5.42 -12.77
N LEU A 2 2.90 -5.49 -13.00
CA LEU A 2 2.13 -4.47 -13.70
C LEU A 2 0.98 -4.02 -12.79
N LEU A 3 0.99 -2.76 -12.33
CA LEU A 3 -0.12 -2.22 -11.56
C LEU A 3 -1.36 -2.08 -12.44
N THR A 4 -2.54 -2.40 -11.92
CA THR A 4 -3.79 -2.32 -12.69
C THR A 4 -4.79 -1.38 -12.05
N GLN A 5 -4.89 -1.35 -10.72
CA GLN A 5 -5.80 -0.46 -10.01
C GLN A 5 -5.29 -0.11 -8.61
N LEU A 6 -5.53 1.12 -8.17
CA LEU A 6 -5.33 1.58 -6.80
C LEU A 6 -6.62 2.26 -6.31
N THR A 7 -7.19 1.73 -5.24
CA THR A 7 -8.34 2.31 -4.54
C THR A 7 -7.86 2.90 -3.20
N LEU A 8 -8.17 4.16 -2.95
CA LEU A 8 -7.81 4.88 -1.72
C LEU A 8 -9.07 5.34 -1.00
N ASN A 9 -9.10 5.18 0.33
CA ASN A 9 -10.13 5.77 1.18
C ASN A 9 -9.48 6.45 2.39
N ASN A 10 -9.74 7.75 2.55
CA ASN A 10 -9.20 8.61 3.60
C ASN A 10 -7.66 8.56 3.72
N ILE A 11 -6.97 8.74 2.59
CA ILE A 11 -5.51 8.73 2.51
C ILE A 11 -5.02 10.10 2.03
N ARG A 12 -4.33 10.83 2.92
CA ARG A 12 -3.76 12.17 2.64
C ARG A 12 -4.77 13.08 1.92
N SER A 13 -4.49 13.51 0.69
CA SER A 13 -5.36 14.40 -0.08
C SER A 13 -6.65 13.71 -0.58
N TYR A 14 -6.71 12.38 -0.61
CA TYR A 14 -7.83 11.61 -1.15
C TYR A 14 -8.83 11.20 -0.06
N SER A 15 -10.10 11.57 -0.22
CA SER A 15 -11.22 11.07 0.59
C SER A 15 -11.71 9.69 0.12
N SER A 16 -11.95 9.54 -1.17
CA SER A 16 -12.23 8.27 -1.84
C SER A 16 -11.88 8.43 -3.32
N GLU A 17 -11.05 7.56 -3.86
CA GLU A 17 -10.58 7.63 -5.25
C GLU A 17 -10.19 6.23 -5.75
N THR A 18 -10.50 5.94 -7.02
CA THR A 18 -10.10 4.69 -7.68
C THR A 18 -9.40 5.03 -8.98
N ILE A 19 -8.12 4.65 -9.08
CA ILE A 19 -7.27 4.94 -10.24
C ILE A 19 -6.98 3.63 -10.95
N ALA A 20 -7.35 3.56 -12.24
CA ALA A 20 -6.92 2.49 -13.13
C ALA A 20 -5.57 2.85 -13.76
N PHE A 21 -4.63 1.92 -13.75
CA PHE A 21 -3.34 2.09 -14.40
C PHE A 21 -3.37 1.47 -15.80
N PRO A 22 -3.17 2.26 -16.86
CA PRO A 22 -3.06 1.73 -18.21
C PRO A 22 -1.77 0.94 -18.39
N GLN A 23 -1.73 0.09 -19.42
CA GLN A 23 -0.47 -0.51 -19.86
C GLN A 23 0.48 0.56 -20.41
N GLY A 24 1.78 0.39 -20.16
CA GLY A 24 2.83 1.26 -20.65
C GLY A 24 3.34 2.24 -19.60
N SER A 25 3.86 3.38 -20.08
CA SER A 25 4.46 4.40 -19.22
C SER A 25 3.39 5.39 -18.73
N ILE A 26 3.44 5.73 -17.44
CA ILE A 26 2.47 6.62 -16.80
C ILE A 26 3.19 7.86 -16.26
N LEU A 27 2.65 9.04 -16.55
CA LEU A 27 3.09 10.31 -15.99
C LEU A 27 2.06 10.81 -14.97
N LEU A 28 2.49 11.04 -13.73
CA LEU A 28 1.70 11.77 -12.73
C LEU A 28 2.02 13.26 -12.85
N ALA A 29 1.11 14.05 -13.42
CA ALA A 29 1.25 15.50 -13.59
C ALA A 29 0.25 16.29 -12.73
N GLY A 30 0.60 17.53 -12.37
CA GLY A 30 -0.26 18.44 -11.62
C GLY A 30 0.52 19.30 -10.61
N ASP A 31 -0.18 20.23 -9.95
CA ASP A 31 0.43 21.22 -9.07
C ASP A 31 0.99 20.64 -7.76
N ILE A 32 1.80 21.43 -7.06
CA ILE A 32 2.27 21.09 -5.71
C ILE A 32 1.05 20.88 -4.79
N GLY A 33 1.07 19.78 -4.02
CA GLY A 33 -0.04 19.43 -3.13
C GLY A 33 -1.20 18.66 -3.79
N SER A 34 -1.17 18.45 -5.11
CA SER A 34 -2.24 17.75 -5.84
C SER A 34 -2.41 16.25 -5.51
N GLY A 35 -1.54 15.68 -4.68
CA GLY A 35 -1.65 14.28 -4.24
C GLY A 35 -0.81 13.27 -5.04
N LYS A 36 0.02 13.70 -6.00
CA LYS A 36 0.92 12.81 -6.78
C LYS A 36 1.76 11.88 -5.89
N SER A 37 2.53 12.45 -4.96
CA SER A 37 3.35 11.66 -4.02
C SER A 37 2.50 10.79 -3.10
N SER A 38 1.24 11.17 -2.84
CA SER A 38 0.34 10.38 -2.01
C SER A 38 -0.06 9.06 -2.70
N LEU A 39 -0.12 9.03 -4.04
CA LEU A 39 -0.33 7.79 -4.80
C LEU A 39 0.87 6.85 -4.67
N LEU A 40 2.10 7.38 -4.82
CA LEU A 40 3.32 6.58 -4.67
C LEU A 40 3.46 6.01 -3.26
N MET A 41 3.19 6.83 -2.24
CA MET A 41 3.17 6.40 -0.84
C MET A 41 2.07 5.37 -0.56
N ALA A 42 0.92 5.48 -1.22
CA ALA A 42 -0.15 4.50 -1.08
C ALA A 42 0.24 3.14 -1.68
N ILE A 43 0.90 3.13 -2.85
CA ILE A 43 1.44 1.92 -3.46
C ILE A 43 2.51 1.28 -2.56
N GLU A 44 3.46 2.07 -2.03
CA GLU A 44 4.48 1.61 -1.08
C GLU A 44 3.83 0.97 0.16
N PHE A 45 2.84 1.65 0.75
CA PHE A 45 2.11 1.13 1.89
C PHE A 45 1.35 -0.15 1.57
N ALA A 46 0.65 -0.22 0.43
CA ALA A 46 -0.10 -1.39 0.03
C ALA A 46 0.80 -2.63 -0.06
N LEU A 47 1.99 -2.49 -0.63
CA LEU A 47 2.97 -3.57 -0.77
C LEU A 47 3.58 -3.93 0.59
N PHE A 48 4.19 -2.97 1.29
CA PHE A 48 5.10 -3.27 2.40
C PHE A 48 4.55 -2.94 3.80
N GLY A 49 3.41 -2.27 3.88
CA GLY A 49 2.86 -1.71 5.12
C GLY A 49 3.62 -0.47 5.58
N ALA A 50 3.29 0.01 6.78
CA ALA A 50 3.99 1.13 7.38
C ALA A 50 5.42 0.74 7.82
N SER A 51 6.37 1.63 7.59
CA SER A 51 7.79 1.46 7.95
C SER A 51 8.32 2.73 8.62
N ARG A 52 9.16 2.60 9.64
CA ARG A 52 9.81 3.75 10.28
C ARG A 52 11.31 3.74 9.95
N PRO A 53 11.94 4.90 9.66
CA PRO A 53 11.34 6.26 9.64
C PRO A 53 10.65 6.62 8.31
N ASP A 54 10.73 5.74 7.30
CA ASP A 54 10.50 6.07 5.89
C ASP A 54 9.05 6.33 5.47
N LEU A 55 8.10 5.56 6.00
CA LEU A 55 6.65 5.68 5.74
C LEU A 55 5.82 5.35 7.00
N PRO A 56 5.86 6.21 8.03
CA PRO A 56 5.08 6.00 9.24
C PRO A 56 3.58 6.07 8.94
N ALA A 57 2.76 5.29 9.64
CA ALA A 57 1.32 5.23 9.43
C ALA A 57 0.63 6.61 9.58
N GLU A 58 1.18 7.47 10.45
CA GLU A 58 0.71 8.83 10.67
C GLU A 58 0.88 9.75 9.46
N ALA A 59 1.80 9.43 8.54
CA ALA A 59 1.98 10.18 7.31
C ALA A 59 0.92 9.85 6.25
N LEU A 60 0.11 8.81 6.44
CA LEU A 60 -0.83 8.32 5.43
C LEU A 60 -2.29 8.69 5.73
N LEU A 61 -2.74 8.50 6.97
CA LEU A 61 -4.15 8.72 7.32
C LEU A 61 -4.53 10.19 7.08
N ARG A 62 -5.65 10.42 6.39
CA ARG A 62 -6.18 11.77 6.15
C ARG A 62 -6.47 12.49 7.47
N LYS A 63 -6.16 13.79 7.53
CA LYS A 63 -6.46 14.62 8.71
C LYS A 63 -7.97 14.68 8.93
N GLY A 64 -8.39 14.57 10.19
CA GLY A 64 -9.80 14.61 10.58
C GLY A 64 -10.54 13.28 10.44
N THR A 65 -9.91 12.21 9.96
CA THR A 65 -10.54 10.89 9.83
C THR A 65 -9.99 9.91 10.87
N THR A 66 -10.79 8.90 11.22
CA THR A 66 -10.42 7.87 12.20
C THR A 66 -10.00 6.55 11.55
N GLN A 67 -10.31 6.36 10.27
CA GLN A 67 -9.99 5.15 9.51
C GLN A 67 -9.64 5.49 8.07
N GLY A 68 -8.80 4.65 7.45
CA GLY A 68 -8.46 4.73 6.04
C GLY A 68 -8.04 3.37 5.51
N SER A 69 -8.07 3.19 4.19
CA SER A 69 -7.63 1.95 3.56
C SER A 69 -7.05 2.22 2.17
N ILE A 70 -6.18 1.31 1.76
CA ILE A 70 -5.60 1.26 0.43
C ILE A 70 -5.76 -0.17 -0.08
N GLU A 71 -6.24 -0.30 -1.31
CA GLU A 71 -6.34 -1.56 -2.03
C GLU A 71 -5.60 -1.41 -3.35
N LEU A 72 -4.65 -2.30 -3.60
CA LEU A 72 -3.80 -2.31 -4.80
C LEU A 72 -4.00 -3.62 -5.53
N SER A 73 -4.36 -3.52 -6.80
CA SER A 73 -4.41 -4.64 -7.74
C SER A 73 -3.26 -4.55 -8.73
N PHE A 74 -2.61 -5.68 -8.98
CA PHE A 74 -1.52 -5.80 -9.93
C PHE A 74 -1.41 -7.23 -10.49
N ILE A 75 -0.71 -7.34 -11.61
CA ILE A 75 -0.38 -8.61 -12.26
C ILE A 75 1.10 -8.92 -12.01
N LEU A 76 1.39 -10.14 -11.55
CA LEU A 76 2.74 -10.65 -11.33
C LEU A 76 2.82 -12.11 -11.78
N GLN A 77 3.68 -12.40 -12.77
CA GLN A 77 3.83 -13.75 -13.34
C GLN A 77 2.47 -14.38 -13.71
N ASP A 78 1.65 -13.61 -14.46
CA ASP A 78 0.29 -13.98 -14.90
C ASP A 78 -0.74 -14.22 -13.78
N LYS A 79 -0.41 -13.92 -12.52
CA LYS A 79 -1.35 -13.97 -11.40
C LYS A 79 -1.97 -12.61 -11.16
N HIS A 80 -3.29 -12.59 -10.99
CA HIS A 80 -4.02 -11.41 -10.53
C HIS A 80 -3.97 -11.36 -9.01
N ILE A 81 -3.37 -10.30 -8.48
CA ILE A 81 -3.16 -10.12 -7.05
C ILE A 81 -3.82 -8.81 -6.63
N THR A 82 -4.65 -8.88 -5.60
CA THR A 82 -5.22 -7.71 -4.92
C THR A 82 -4.85 -7.75 -3.46
N ILE A 83 -4.21 -6.70 -2.96
CA ILE A 83 -3.87 -6.55 -1.54
C ILE A 83 -4.59 -5.33 -0.95
N LYS A 84 -5.25 -5.53 0.19
CA LYS A 84 -5.89 -4.46 0.94
C LYS A 84 -5.26 -4.32 2.32
N ARG A 85 -4.91 -3.09 2.69
CA ARG A 85 -4.44 -2.71 4.02
C ARG A 85 -5.28 -1.58 4.58
N SER A 86 -5.47 -1.58 5.89
CA SER A 86 -6.30 -0.61 6.59
C SER A 86 -5.57 0.01 7.77
N LEU A 87 -5.87 1.28 8.04
CA LEU A 87 -5.37 2.07 9.15
C LEU A 87 -6.53 2.50 10.04
N LYS A 88 -6.29 2.54 11.35
CA LYS A 88 -7.24 3.07 12.33
C LYS A 88 -6.50 3.93 13.35
N LYS A 89 -7.02 5.14 13.57
CA LYS A 89 -6.61 6.00 14.66
C LYS A 89 -7.21 5.49 15.96
N GLU A 90 -6.35 5.19 16.93
CA GLU A 90 -6.70 4.89 18.30
C GLU A 90 -5.98 5.86 19.22
N LYS A 91 -6.77 6.75 19.85
CA LYS A 91 -6.26 7.88 20.65
C LYS A 91 -5.26 8.69 19.81
N ASP A 92 -4.00 8.72 20.23
CA ASP A 92 -2.91 9.47 19.60
C ASP A 92 -2.05 8.64 18.66
N THR A 93 -2.40 7.36 18.44
CA THR A 93 -1.63 6.43 17.60
C THR A 93 -2.43 5.96 16.40
N ILE A 94 -1.74 5.61 15.31
CA ILE A 94 -2.37 5.00 14.13
C ILE A 94 -1.87 3.56 14.01
N LYS A 95 -2.81 2.62 14.07
CA LYS A 95 -2.55 1.18 13.97
C LYS A 95 -2.90 0.65 12.59
N GLN A 96 -2.16 -0.36 12.15
CA GLN A 96 -2.52 -1.19 11.01
C GLN A 96 -3.51 -2.26 11.48
N LEU A 97 -4.62 -2.40 10.77
CA LEU A 97 -5.63 -3.43 11.02
C LEU A 97 -5.35 -4.66 10.14
N PRO A 98 -5.96 -5.83 10.46
CA PRO A 98 -6.03 -6.93 9.52
C PRO A 98 -6.54 -6.48 8.16
N GLY A 99 -6.02 -7.10 7.13
CA GLY A 99 -6.40 -6.87 5.74
C GLY A 99 -6.46 -8.20 5.00
N HIS A 100 -6.44 -8.15 3.68
CA HIS A 100 -6.50 -9.36 2.89
C HIS A 100 -5.62 -9.29 1.66
N ILE A 101 -5.26 -10.47 1.17
CA ILE A 101 -4.68 -10.66 -0.16
C ILE A 101 -5.56 -11.65 -0.92
N ILE A 102 -5.84 -11.34 -2.19
CA ILE A 102 -6.55 -12.20 -3.12
C ILE A 102 -5.55 -12.58 -4.20
N ILE A 103 -5.36 -13.87 -4.44
CA ILE A 103 -4.49 -14.40 -5.49
C ILE A 103 -5.34 -15.38 -6.30
N ASN A 104 -5.58 -15.08 -7.58
CA ASN A 104 -6.43 -15.89 -8.47
C ASN A 104 -7.77 -16.26 -7.79
N ASP A 105 -8.47 -15.24 -7.30
CA ASP A 105 -9.78 -15.33 -6.62
C ASP A 105 -9.80 -16.02 -5.25
N ILE A 106 -8.67 -16.54 -4.77
CA ILE A 106 -8.55 -17.09 -3.42
C ILE A 106 -8.18 -15.98 -2.45
N LYS A 107 -9.11 -15.64 -1.57
CA LYS A 107 -8.94 -14.61 -0.55
C LYS A 107 -8.38 -15.19 0.76
N LYS A 108 -7.35 -14.55 1.30
CA LYS A 108 -6.81 -14.80 2.65
C LYS A 108 -6.91 -13.52 3.49
N GLU A 109 -7.52 -13.61 4.66
CA GLU A 109 -7.48 -12.55 5.68
C GLU A 109 -6.23 -12.74 6.54
N LEU A 110 -5.42 -11.70 6.69
CA LEU A 110 -4.08 -11.77 7.27
C LEU A 110 -3.78 -10.54 8.13
N MET A 111 -2.92 -10.73 9.12
CA MET A 111 -2.35 -9.66 9.92
C MET A 111 -1.35 -8.82 9.10
N PRO A 112 -1.07 -7.56 9.48
CA PRO A 112 -0.17 -6.69 8.72
C PRO A 112 1.22 -7.27 8.42
N THR A 113 1.79 -8.03 9.36
CA THR A 113 3.09 -8.71 9.23
C THR A 113 3.03 -9.90 8.28
N GLU A 114 1.93 -10.66 8.29
CA GLU A 114 1.71 -11.79 7.38
C GLU A 114 1.47 -11.31 5.94
N LEU A 115 0.70 -10.22 5.77
CA LEU A 115 0.56 -9.55 4.47
C LEU A 115 1.91 -9.11 3.91
N LYS A 116 2.79 -8.58 4.77
CA LYS A 116 4.15 -8.19 4.38
C LYS A 116 4.98 -9.40 3.96
N ALA A 117 4.90 -10.52 4.71
CA ALA A 117 5.59 -11.76 4.36
C ALA A 117 5.14 -12.33 3.02
N GLU A 118 3.83 -12.41 2.78
CA GLU A 118 3.28 -12.86 1.49
C GLU A 118 3.75 -11.98 0.33
N ILE A 119 3.73 -10.64 0.47
CA ILE A 119 4.21 -9.74 -0.59
C ILE A 119 5.72 -9.89 -0.84
N LEU A 120 6.54 -10.01 0.22
CA LEU A 120 7.98 -10.20 0.07
C LEU A 120 8.29 -11.52 -0.65
N ALA A 121 7.61 -12.60 -0.28
CA ALA A 121 7.74 -13.90 -0.96
C ALA A 121 7.32 -13.81 -2.43
N LEU A 122 6.18 -13.17 -2.73
CA LEU A 122 5.69 -12.99 -4.10
C LEU A 122 6.68 -12.20 -4.97
N LEU A 123 7.29 -11.15 -4.40
CA LEU A 123 8.25 -10.31 -5.10
C LEU A 123 9.68 -10.90 -5.13
N GLY A 124 9.89 -12.08 -4.52
CA GLY A 124 11.19 -12.76 -4.51
C GLY A 124 12.22 -12.15 -3.56
N TYR A 125 11.79 -11.44 -2.52
CA TYR A 125 12.69 -10.96 -1.47
C TYR A 125 13.08 -12.09 -0.51
N PRO A 126 14.34 -12.09 0.00
CA PRO A 126 14.77 -12.99 1.07
C PRO A 126 13.91 -12.88 2.34
N GLU A 127 13.67 -13.99 3.04
CA GLU A 127 12.83 -14.00 4.26
C GLU A 127 13.41 -13.17 5.41
N ASP A 128 14.74 -13.09 5.52
CA ASP A 128 15.44 -12.29 6.54
C ASP A 128 15.21 -10.77 6.36
N MET A 129 14.66 -10.35 5.22
CA MET A 129 14.24 -8.97 4.98
C MET A 129 12.96 -8.60 5.74
N LEU A 130 12.20 -9.55 6.29
CA LEU A 130 11.00 -9.26 7.08
C LEU A 130 11.31 -8.44 8.34
N THR A 131 12.40 -8.81 9.02
CA THR A 131 12.82 -8.26 10.31
C THR A 131 13.79 -7.09 10.19
N LYS A 132 14.42 -6.92 9.02
CA LYS A 132 15.29 -5.78 8.73
C LYS A 132 14.43 -4.54 8.51
N ASN A 133 14.64 -3.50 9.32
CA ASN A 133 14.17 -2.14 9.06
C ASN A 133 15.00 -1.48 7.92
N LYS A 134 15.18 -2.18 6.80
CA LYS A 134 15.76 -1.61 5.59
C LYS A 134 14.63 -1.19 4.67
N ASN A 135 14.87 -0.09 3.96
CA ASN A 135 13.95 0.40 2.97
C ASN A 135 13.94 -0.55 1.75
N TYR A 136 12.77 -1.07 1.40
CA TYR A 136 12.60 -1.94 0.22
C TYR A 136 12.67 -1.14 -1.09
N LEU A 137 12.50 0.18 -1.00
CA LEU A 137 12.56 1.08 -2.15
C LEU A 137 13.90 1.78 -2.17
N PHE A 138 14.49 1.84 -3.37
CA PHE A 138 15.62 2.70 -3.63
C PHE A 138 15.19 4.17 -3.49
N ARG A 139 15.93 4.93 -2.69
CA ARG A 139 15.79 6.38 -2.54
C ARG A 139 17.13 7.01 -2.96
N TYR A 140 17.07 8.03 -3.81
CA TYR A 140 18.24 8.78 -4.27
C TYR A 140 18.59 9.91 -3.30
#